data_AF-A0A1J3IMZ7-F1
#
_entry.id   AF-A0A1J3IMZ7-F1
#
_cell.length_a   1.000
_cell.length_b   1.000
_cell.length_c   1.000
_cell.angle_alpha   90.00
_cell.angle_beta   90.00
_cell.angle_gamma   90.00
#
_symmetry.space_group_name_H-M   'P 1'
#
loop_
_entity.id
_entity.type
_entity.pdbx_description
1 polymer ?
#
loop_
_entity_poly.entity_id
_entity_poly.type
_entity_poly.pdbx_seq_one_letter_code
_entity_poly.pdbx_strand_id
1 'polypeptide(L)'
;PEGFVVPGSEHKVCKLVKSLYGLKQAPKQWHQRFDEAVLSFGFKINQSDKCLYSKFDDSGKGVIICLYVDDMLIFGTNLRLVELT
;
A
#
# COMPACT_ATOMS: atom_id res chain seq x y z
N PRO A 1 17.04 -4.18 22.85
CA PRO A 1 17.43 -3.22 21.80
C PRO A 1 18.53 -2.33 22.37
N GLU A 2 19.45 -1.83 21.55
CA GLU A 2 20.40 -0.81 22.02
C GLU A 2 19.60 0.34 22.65
N GLY A 3 19.90 0.67 23.90
CA GLY A 3 19.19 1.71 24.67
C GLY A 3 18.04 1.26 25.57
N PHE A 4 17.62 -0.02 25.58
CA PHE A 4 16.67 -0.53 26.59
C PHE A 4 17.42 -1.22 27.74
N VAL A 5 17.55 -0.53 28.88
CA VAL A 5 18.21 -1.06 30.08
C VAL A 5 17.26 -0.91 31.27
N VAL A 6 16.47 -1.94 31.51
CA VAL A 6 15.69 -2.09 32.75
C VAL A 6 16.29 -3.27 33.51
N PRO A 7 16.81 -3.06 34.75
CA PRO A 7 17.35 -4.14 35.57
C PRO A 7 16.36 -5.29 35.74
N GLY A 8 16.79 -6.53 35.50
CA GLY A 8 15.96 -7.73 35.54
C GLY A 8 15.09 -7.96 34.30
N SER A 9 15.30 -7.21 33.22
CA SER A 9 14.58 -7.34 31.94
C SER A 9 15.52 -7.26 30.73
N GLU A 10 16.81 -7.54 30.92
CA GLU A 10 17.89 -7.39 29.94
C GLU A 10 17.67 -8.26 28.69
N HIS A 11 16.97 -9.38 28.83
CA HIS A 11 16.65 -10.29 27.71
C HIS A 11 15.34 -9.94 26.98
N LYS A 12 14.60 -8.93 27.43
CA LYS A 12 13.37 -8.53 26.74
C LYS A 12 13.70 -7.84 25.42
N VAL A 13 12.91 -8.16 24.41
CA VAL A 13 13.00 -7.57 23.08
C VAL A 13 11.63 -7.04 22.67
N CYS A 14 11.61 -6.02 21.82
CA CYS A 14 10.37 -5.52 21.23
C CYS A 14 9.92 -6.48 20.14
N LYS A 15 8.73 -7.07 20.28
CA LYS A 15 8.09 -7.86 19.23
C LYS A 15 7.24 -6.93 18.36
N LEU A 16 7.59 -6.79 17.10
CA LEU A 16 6.78 -6.05 16.13
C LEU A 16 5.58 -6.90 15.70
N VAL A 17 4.37 -6.38 15.87
CA VAL A 17 3.11 -7.02 15.45
C VAL A 17 2.75 -6.66 14.00
N LYS A 18 3.20 -5.50 13.54
CA LYS A 18 3.07 -5.01 12.16
C LYS A 18 4.44 -4.53 11.66
N SER A 19 4.61 -4.48 10.35
CA SER A 19 5.82 -3.89 9.75
C SER A 19 5.90 -2.41 10.11
N LEU A 20 7.09 -1.98 10.53
CA LEU A 20 7.41 -0.59 10.82
C LEU A 20 8.18 0.02 9.66
N TYR A 21 7.95 1.30 9.39
CA TYR A 21 8.70 2.04 8.38
C TYR A 21 10.22 1.97 8.65
N GLY A 22 11.01 1.94 7.57
CA GLY A 22 12.47 1.77 7.64
C GLY A 22 12.95 0.32 7.76
N LEU A 23 12.08 -0.65 8.03
CA LEU A 23 12.45 -2.06 7.94
C LEU A 23 12.51 -2.51 6.47
N LYS A 24 13.48 -3.38 6.15
CA LYS A 24 13.67 -3.91 4.78
C LYS A 24 12.40 -4.58 4.21
N GLN A 25 11.60 -5.23 5.05
CA GLN A 25 10.36 -5.90 4.64
C GLN A 25 9.14 -4.96 4.59
N ALA A 26 9.22 -3.73 5.10
CA ALA A 26 8.06 -2.85 5.22
C ALA A 26 7.42 -2.50 3.86
N PRO A 27 8.19 -2.14 2.81
CA PRO A 27 7.61 -1.82 1.50
C PRO A 27 6.85 -2.99 0.88
N LYS A 28 7.39 -4.22 1.01
CA LYS A 28 6.73 -5.43 0.50
C LYS A 28 5.42 -5.71 1.21
N GLN A 29 5.42 -5.62 2.54
CA GLN A 29 4.22 -5.86 3.34
C GLN A 29 3.15 -4.78 3.12
N TRP A 30 3.58 -3.54 2.89
CA TRP A 30 2.71 -2.46 2.48
C TRP A 30 2.08 -2.71 1.11
N HIS A 31 2.90 -3.01 0.09
CA HIS A 31 2.42 -3.32 -1.26
C HIS A 31 1.41 -4.46 -1.25
N GLN A 32 1.69 -5.58 -0.55
CA GLN A 32 0.75 -6.70 -0.46
C GLN A 32 -0.60 -6.28 0.15
N ARG A 33 -0.59 -5.47 1.21
CA ARG A 33 -1.83 -5.00 1.84
C ARG A 33 -2.61 -4.04 0.97
N PHE A 34 -1.90 -3.18 0.25
CA PHE A 34 -2.50 -2.27 -0.71
C PHE A 34 -3.14 -3.04 -1.88
N ASP A 35 -2.42 -4.03 -2.42
CA ASP A 35 -2.88 -4.88 -3.51
C ASP A 35 -4.20 -5.59 -3.14
N GLU A 36 -4.23 -6.26 -1.97
CA GLU A 36 -5.44 -6.91 -1.44
C GLU A 36 -6.62 -5.92 -1.34
N ALA A 37 -6.38 -4.71 -0.83
CA ALA A 37 -7.42 -3.69 -0.65
C ALA A 37 -7.95 -3.17 -1.99
N VAL A 38 -7.05 -2.74 -2.89
CA VAL A 38 -7.43 -2.12 -4.17
C VAL A 38 -8.15 -3.11 -5.09
N LEU A 39 -7.71 -4.37 -5.11
CA LEU A 39 -8.41 -5.43 -5.84
C LEU A 39 -9.81 -5.69 -5.26
N SER A 40 -9.99 -5.60 -3.94
CA SER A 40 -11.31 -5.75 -3.30
C SER A 40 -12.28 -4.61 -3.68
N PHE A 41 -11.77 -3.43 -4.06
CA PHE A 41 -12.57 -2.32 -4.60
C PHE A 41 -12.88 -2.48 -6.09
N GLY A 42 -12.49 -3.59 -6.72
CA GLY A 42 -12.79 -3.91 -8.11
C GLY A 42 -11.86 -3.27 -9.13
N PHE A 43 -10.71 -2.75 -8.69
CA PHE A 43 -9.63 -2.40 -9.61
C PHE A 43 -8.97 -3.67 -10.14
N LYS A 44 -8.32 -3.54 -11.29
CA LYS A 44 -7.54 -4.60 -11.92
C LYS A 44 -6.08 -4.17 -11.95
N ILE A 45 -5.20 -5.09 -11.56
CA ILE A 45 -3.76 -4.89 -11.66
C ILE A 45 -3.29 -4.98 -13.11
N ASN A 46 -2.36 -4.13 -13.51
CA ASN A 46 -1.69 -4.22 -14.80
C ASN A 46 -0.72 -5.42 -14.80
N GLN A 47 -0.60 -6.09 -15.95
CA GLN A 47 0.25 -7.29 -16.07
C GLN A 47 1.73 -6.96 -16.27
N SER A 48 2.02 -5.84 -16.92
CA SER A 48 3.38 -5.35 -17.16
C SER A 48 3.95 -4.62 -15.95
N ASP A 49 3.11 -3.91 -15.19
CA ASP A 49 3.50 -3.17 -13.99
C ASP A 49 2.57 -3.47 -12.81
N LYS A 50 3.11 -4.06 -11.73
CA LYS A 50 2.35 -4.45 -10.53
C LYS A 50 2.07 -3.30 -9.56
N CYS A 51 2.50 -2.09 -9.90
CA CYS A 51 2.20 -0.87 -9.17
C CYS A 51 1.09 -0.04 -9.83
N LEU A 52 0.57 -0.49 -10.98
CA LEU A 52 -0.47 0.21 -11.73
C LEU A 52 -1.78 -0.55 -11.68
N TYR A 53 -2.83 0.14 -11.22
CA TYR A 53 -4.17 -0.38 -11.04
C TYR A 53 -5.16 0.45 -11.85
N SER A 54 -6.17 -0.19 -12.42
CA SER A 54 -7.19 0.54 -13.18
C SER A 54 -8.59 -0.02 -13.00
N LYS A 55 -9.58 0.86 -13.09
CA LYS A 55 -11.00 0.52 -13.07
C LYS A 55 -11.72 1.40 -14.07
N PHE A 56 -12.30 0.79 -15.09
CA PHE A 56 -13.04 1.46 -16.16
C PHE A 56 -14.42 0.82 -16.31
N ASP A 57 -15.41 1.65 -16.63
CA ASP A 57 -16.73 1.21 -17.07
C ASP A 57 -16.79 0.99 -18.60
N ASP A 58 -17.92 0.46 -19.09
CA ASP A 58 -18.12 0.17 -20.51
C ASP A 58 -18.13 1.42 -21.40
N SER A 59 -18.31 2.61 -20.80
CA SER A 59 -18.25 3.90 -21.50
C SER A 59 -16.81 4.45 -21.59
N GLY A 60 -15.83 3.75 -21.04
CA GLY A 60 -14.43 4.15 -21.01
C GLY A 60 -14.10 5.19 -19.94
N LYS A 61 -15.02 5.48 -19.00
CA LYS A 61 -14.73 6.33 -17.85
C LYS A 61 -14.12 5.51 -16.73
N GLY A 62 -13.14 6.06 -16.04
CA GLY A 62 -12.43 5.28 -15.03
C GLY A 62 -11.34 6.04 -14.29
N VAL A 63 -10.66 5.27 -13.46
CA VAL A 63 -9.60 5.71 -12.57
C VAL A 63 -8.40 4.79 -12.72
N ILE A 64 -7.21 5.38 -12.71
CA ILE A 64 -5.92 4.70 -12.65
C ILE A 64 -5.21 5.13 -11.37
N ILE A 65 -4.66 4.17 -10.65
CA ILE A 65 -3.84 4.38 -9.46
C ILE A 65 -2.43 3.87 -9.76
N CYS A 66 -1.43 4.71 -9.53
CA CYS A 66 -0.02 4.33 -9.55
C CYS A 66 0.54 4.43 -8.14
N LEU A 67 1.06 3.32 -7.62
CA LEU A 67 1.68 3.26 -6.30
C LEU A 67 3.21 3.26 -6.42
N TYR A 68 3.89 4.18 -5.74
CA TYR A 68 5.35 4.16 -5.61
C TYR A 68 5.74 4.14 -4.14
N VAL A 69 6.07 2.95 -3.64
CA VAL A 69 6.33 2.73 -2.21
C VAL A 69 5.11 3.19 -1.38
N ASP A 70 5.21 4.33 -0.70
CA ASP A 70 4.17 4.95 0.11
C ASP A 70 3.45 6.13 -0.56
N ASP A 71 3.95 6.60 -1.70
CA ASP A 71 3.30 7.65 -2.50
C ASP A 71 2.31 7.08 -3.51
N MET A 72 1.27 7.85 -3.83
CA MET A 72 0.24 7.45 -4.77
C MET A 72 -0.14 8.58 -5.72
N LEU A 73 -0.25 8.24 -7.00
CA LEU A 73 -0.85 9.10 -8.02
C LEU A 73 -2.18 8.52 -8.46
N ILE A 74 -3.20 9.36 -8.49
CA ILE A 74 -4.56 8.98 -8.92
C ILE A 74 -4.93 9.83 -10.13
N PHE A 75 -5.28 9.15 -11.22
CA PHE A 75 -5.71 9.76 -12.47
C PHE A 75 -7.14 9.33 -12.73
N GLY A 76 -8.00 10.23 -13.20
CA GLY A 76 -9.35 9.86 -13.59
C GLY A 76 -9.82 10.64 -14.80
N THR A 77 -10.76 10.06 -15.53
CA THR A 77 -11.37 10.71 -16.71
C THR A 77 -12.25 11.90 -16.34
N ASN A 78 -12.68 12.01 -15.08
CA ASN A 78 -13.19 13.25 -14.50
C ASN A 78 -12.80 13.36 -13.02
N LEU A 79 -12.87 14.58 -12.46
CA LEU A 79 -12.54 14.86 -11.07
C LEU A 79 -13.44 14.14 -10.06
N ARG A 80 -14.74 14.04 -10.36
CA ARG A 80 -15.74 13.41 -9.50
C ARG A 80 -15.44 11.92 -9.23
N LEU A 81 -14.87 11.22 -10.19
CA LEU A 81 -14.46 9.81 -10.04
C LEU A 81 -13.20 9.69 -9.18
N VAL A 82 -12.28 10.65 -9.29
CA VAL A 82 -11.09 10.71 -8.42
C VAL A 82 -11.49 10.97 -6.97
N GLU A 83 -12.44 11.87 -6.74
CA GLU A 83 -12.95 12.21 -5.40
C GLU A 83 -13.73 11.06 -4.72
N LEU A 84 -14.28 10.14 -5.50
CA LEU A 84 -15.04 8.97 -5.01
C LEU A 84 -14.19 7.70 -4.89
N THR A 85 -12.92 7.75 -5.31
CA THR A 85 -11.96 6.65 -5.19
C THR A 85 -11.37 6.62 -3.80
#